data_AF-A0A1J5P8Z9-F1
#
_entry.id   AF-A0A1J5P8Z9-F1
#
_cell.length_a   1.000
_cell.length_b   1.000
_cell.length_c   1.000
_cell.angle_alpha   90.00
_cell.angle_beta   90.00
_cell.angle_gamma   90.00
#
_symmetry.space_group_name_H-M   'P 1'
#
loop_
_entity.id
_entity.type
_entity.pdbx_description
1 polymer ?
#
loop_
_entity_poly.entity_id
_entity_poly.type
_entity_poly.pdbx_seq_one_letter_code
_entity_poly.pdbx_strand_id
1 'polypeptide(L)'
;MFLGLTGLSLAVVWRLHRWPVGLALLLMVAALALWLCTAMIYAGVRFVREWATPLTVLNFLLMGLASGCVSAATLALWLAPELAADLGGGAAGLLAAALAGRLAALYRASHLTPAGSMQSAIGVASPAIRQTSKGFTAGAFNTHEFFHGRSRSWLQGVRWGFPLLGFVLPLVLLLTTMDSAMDASVWWPVALLSNLLGLLLERWDFFAQVTHPQNRYYQSAL
;
A
#
# COMPACT_ATOMS: atom_id res chain seq x y z
N MET A 1 -0.86 13.66 15.85
CA MET A 1 -1.38 12.92 17.02
C MET A 1 -0.38 11.86 17.52
N PHE A 2 0.15 10.99 16.65
CA PHE A 2 1.10 9.92 17.04
C PHE A 2 2.38 10.45 17.70
N LEU A 3 3.02 11.49 17.15
CA LEU A 3 4.25 12.11 17.69
C LEU A 3 4.11 12.61 19.14
N GLY A 4 2.94 13.11 19.53
CA GLY A 4 2.69 13.58 20.89
C GLY A 4 2.56 12.42 21.89
N LEU A 5 1.93 11.31 21.48
CA LEU A 5 1.79 10.12 22.31
C LEU A 5 3.09 9.30 22.37
N THR A 6 3.91 9.26 21.31
CA THR A 6 5.27 8.72 21.39
C THR A 6 6.21 9.61 22.19
N GLY A 7 6.09 10.93 22.11
CA GLY A 7 6.83 11.84 23.00
C GLY A 7 6.46 11.64 24.47
N LEU A 8 5.17 11.46 24.77
CA LEU A 8 4.68 11.18 26.12
C LEU A 8 5.07 9.78 26.59
N SER A 9 5.06 8.77 25.73
CA SER A 9 5.54 7.42 26.09
C SER A 9 7.04 7.42 26.39
N LEU A 10 7.85 8.12 25.60
CA LEU A 10 9.28 8.30 25.88
C LEU A 10 9.52 9.06 27.20
N ALA A 11 8.77 10.14 27.47
CA ALA A 11 8.89 10.88 28.73
C ALA A 11 8.48 10.04 29.95
N VAL A 12 7.45 9.19 29.81
CA VAL A 12 7.00 8.29 30.88
C VAL A 12 7.99 7.14 31.09
N VAL A 13 8.56 6.58 30.02
CA VAL A 13 9.61 5.55 30.10
C VAL A 13 10.86 6.12 30.76
N TRP A 14 11.26 7.33 30.37
CA TRP A 14 12.41 8.02 30.96
C TRP A 14 12.23 8.31 32.46
N ARG A 15 10.99 8.60 32.92
CA ARG A 15 10.68 8.79 34.34
C ARG A 15 10.50 7.49 35.12
N LEU A 16 9.73 6.54 34.60
CA LEU A 16 9.28 5.38 35.35
C LEU A 16 10.20 4.17 35.20
N HIS A 17 11.10 4.15 34.21
CA HIS A 17 11.93 3.00 33.83
C HIS A 17 11.12 1.73 33.52
N ARG A 18 9.82 1.88 33.19
CA ARG A 18 8.89 0.80 32.84
C ARG A 18 7.94 1.29 31.76
N TRP A 19 7.56 0.38 30.87
CA TRP A 19 6.56 0.66 29.86
C TRP A 19 5.14 0.59 30.47
N PRO A 20 4.36 1.69 30.48
CA PRO A 20 2.98 1.66 30.95
C PRO A 20 2.10 0.91 29.94
N VAL A 21 1.66 -0.30 30.31
CA VAL A 21 0.87 -1.20 29.45
C VAL A 21 -0.37 -0.50 28.88
N GLY A 22 -1.08 0.29 29.69
CA GLY A 22 -2.27 1.03 29.23
C GLY A 22 -1.99 2.02 28.09
N LEU A 23 -0.86 2.73 28.15
CA LEU A 23 -0.46 3.66 27.08
C LEU A 23 -0.02 2.90 25.83
N ALA A 24 0.67 1.77 25.98
CA ALA A 24 1.07 0.91 24.87
C ALA A 24 -0.16 0.36 24.12
N LEU A 25 -1.16 -0.13 24.85
CA LEU A 25 -2.44 -0.58 24.27
C LEU A 25 -3.16 0.55 23.55
N LEU A 26 -3.23 1.74 24.16
CA LEU A 26 -3.84 2.91 23.54
C LEU A 26 -3.13 3.31 22.23
N LEU A 27 -1.79 3.33 22.23
CA LEU A 27 -0.98 3.60 21.05
C LEU A 27 -1.22 2.58 19.95
N MET A 28 -1.29 1.29 20.28
CA MET A 28 -1.57 0.21 19.34
C MET A 28 -2.96 0.35 18.72
N VAL A 29 -3.99 0.59 19.53
CA VAL A 29 -5.37 0.81 19.05
C VAL A 29 -5.44 2.05 18.18
N ALA A 30 -4.80 3.15 18.59
CA ALA A 30 -4.75 4.38 17.80
C ALA A 30 -4.04 4.18 16.45
N ALA A 31 -2.95 3.40 16.41
CA ALA A 31 -2.24 3.06 15.17
C ALA A 31 -3.13 2.23 14.23
N LEU A 32 -3.81 1.20 14.75
CA LEU A 32 -4.73 0.37 13.98
C LEU A 32 -5.90 1.18 13.44
N ALA A 33 -6.48 2.05 14.27
CA ALA A 33 -7.55 2.95 13.86
C ALA A 33 -7.09 3.92 12.76
N LEU A 34 -5.87 4.47 12.87
CA LEU A 34 -5.29 5.34 11.85
C LEU A 34 -5.17 4.61 10.50
N TRP A 35 -4.63 3.40 10.49
CA TRP A 35 -4.50 2.59 9.27
C TRP A 35 -5.86 2.22 8.69
N LEU A 36 -6.81 1.82 9.53
CA LEU A 36 -8.18 1.53 9.11
C LEU A 36 -8.85 2.75 8.48
N CYS A 37 -8.82 3.90 9.15
CA CYS A 37 -9.38 5.15 8.62
C CYS A 37 -8.73 5.52 7.28
N THR A 38 -7.40 5.42 7.19
CA THR A 38 -6.67 5.70 5.95
C THR A 38 -7.11 4.79 4.81
N ALA A 39 -7.25 3.50 5.06
CA ALA A 39 -7.70 2.55 4.05
C ALA A 39 -9.18 2.77 3.66
N MET A 40 -10.03 3.14 4.62
CA MET A 40 -11.45 3.40 4.41
C MET A 40 -11.71 4.64 3.54
N ILE A 41 -10.83 5.65 3.59
CA ILE A 41 -10.90 6.80 2.66
C ILE A 41 -10.87 6.31 1.21
N TYR A 42 -10.08 5.28 0.89
CA TYR A 42 -10.01 4.71 -0.46
C TYR A 42 -11.11 3.68 -0.72
N ALA A 43 -11.33 2.75 0.21
CA ALA A 43 -12.34 1.69 0.05
C ALA A 43 -13.78 2.23 -0.01
N GLY A 44 -14.03 3.41 0.58
CA GLY A 44 -15.32 4.11 0.53
C GLY A 44 -15.65 4.69 -0.85
N VAL A 45 -14.66 4.86 -1.74
CA VAL A 45 -14.85 5.46 -3.07
C VAL A 45 -15.42 4.45 -4.05
N ARG A 46 -16.74 4.19 -3.96
CA ARG A 46 -17.42 3.14 -4.74
C ARG A 46 -17.32 3.26 -6.26
N PHE A 47 -17.07 4.46 -6.79
CA PHE A 47 -16.89 4.66 -8.23
C PHE A 47 -15.52 4.15 -8.73
N VAL A 48 -14.50 4.10 -7.86
CA VAL A 48 -13.21 3.47 -8.15
C VAL A 48 -13.27 2.01 -7.70
N ARG A 49 -13.73 1.13 -8.59
CA ARG A 49 -13.95 -0.29 -8.29
C ARG A 49 -12.68 -1.02 -7.89
N GLU A 50 -11.54 -0.56 -8.40
CA GLU A 50 -10.20 -1.03 -8.06
C GLU A 50 -9.91 -0.87 -6.57
N TRP A 51 -10.36 0.21 -5.94
CA TRP A 51 -10.20 0.50 -4.51
C TRP A 51 -11.37 0.02 -3.65
N ALA A 52 -12.59 -0.01 -4.20
CA ALA A 52 -13.81 -0.37 -3.49
C ALA A 52 -13.91 -1.89 -3.24
N THR A 53 -13.08 -2.38 -2.32
CA THR A 53 -13.01 -3.79 -1.91
C THR A 53 -12.46 -3.91 -0.49
N PRO A 54 -12.91 -4.89 0.32
CA PRO A 54 -12.30 -5.19 1.62
C PRO A 54 -10.80 -5.54 1.51
N LEU A 55 -10.35 -6.00 0.33
CA LEU A 55 -8.92 -6.25 0.09
C LEU A 55 -8.07 -4.99 0.22
N THR A 56 -8.61 -3.79 -0.02
CA THR A 56 -7.90 -2.53 0.20
C THR A 56 -7.59 -2.34 1.68
N VAL A 57 -8.58 -2.53 2.55
CA VAL A 57 -8.40 -2.43 4.01
C VAL A 57 -7.41 -3.48 4.51
N LEU A 58 -7.60 -4.73 4.09
CA LEU A 58 -6.71 -5.84 4.45
C LEU A 58 -5.26 -5.54 4.05
N ASN A 59 -5.04 -5.09 2.82
CA ASN A 59 -3.70 -4.82 2.29
C ASN A 59 -3.01 -3.66 3.03
N PHE A 60 -3.72 -2.57 3.33
CA PHE A 60 -3.14 -1.47 4.11
C PHE A 60 -2.73 -1.92 5.52
N LEU A 61 -3.56 -2.73 6.18
CA LEU A 61 -3.23 -3.28 7.50
C LEU A 61 -2.04 -4.24 7.43
N LEU A 62 -2.05 -5.20 6.52
CA LEU A 62 -0.98 -6.19 6.39
C LEU A 62 0.36 -5.53 6.00
N MET A 63 0.37 -4.59 5.06
CA MET A 63 1.60 -3.88 4.69
C MET A 63 2.12 -2.99 5.82
N GLY A 64 1.23 -2.28 6.51
CA GLY A 64 1.61 -1.46 7.67
C GLY A 64 2.22 -2.32 8.78
N LEU A 65 1.56 -3.43 9.14
CA LEU A 65 2.07 -4.39 10.13
C LEU A 65 3.39 -5.02 9.68
N ALA A 66 3.48 -5.49 8.43
CA ALA A 66 4.70 -6.07 7.87
C ALA A 66 5.87 -5.09 7.95
N SER A 67 5.72 -3.86 7.44
CA SER A 67 6.79 -2.85 7.49
C SER A 67 7.21 -2.49 8.92
N GLY A 68 6.25 -2.46 9.85
CA GLY A 68 6.50 -2.22 11.27
C GLY A 68 7.30 -3.36 11.90
N CYS A 69 6.91 -4.61 11.63
CA CYS A 69 7.61 -5.80 12.12
C CYS A 69 8.99 -5.96 11.49
N VAL A 70 9.17 -5.68 10.19
CA VAL A 70 10.50 -5.67 9.55
C VAL A 70 11.39 -4.63 10.24
N SER A 71 10.88 -3.41 10.45
CA SER A 71 11.63 -2.36 11.14
C SER A 71 11.99 -2.76 12.58
N ALA A 72 11.04 -3.34 13.31
CA ALA A 72 11.25 -3.80 14.68
C ALA A 72 12.27 -4.95 14.76
N ALA A 73 12.18 -5.92 13.86
CA ALA A 73 13.12 -7.03 13.74
C ALA A 73 14.54 -6.52 13.45
N THR A 74 14.69 -5.62 12.46
CA THR A 74 15.99 -5.01 12.14
C THR A 74 16.57 -4.26 13.34
N LEU A 75 15.77 -3.44 14.04
CA LEU A 75 16.24 -2.71 15.22
C LEU A 75 16.60 -3.64 16.40
N ALA A 76 15.86 -4.75 16.56
CA ALA A 76 16.11 -5.72 17.62
C ALA A 76 17.50 -6.36 17.52
N LEU A 77 18.09 -6.47 16.32
CA LEU A 77 19.45 -6.99 16.16
C LEU A 77 20.49 -6.25 17.01
N TRP A 78 20.29 -4.96 17.29
CA TRP A 78 21.21 -4.17 18.11
C TRP A 78 20.67 -3.85 19.51
N LEU A 79 19.35 -3.78 19.67
CA LEU A 79 18.72 -3.30 20.91
C LEU A 79 18.21 -4.44 21.81
N ALA A 80 17.83 -5.57 21.23
CA ALA A 80 17.28 -6.73 21.93
C ALA A 80 17.49 -8.01 21.08
N PRO A 81 18.74 -8.48 20.93
CA PRO A 81 19.07 -9.58 20.00
C PRO A 81 18.28 -10.86 20.27
N GLU A 82 17.91 -11.10 21.54
CA GLU A 82 17.09 -12.23 21.98
C GLU A 82 15.67 -12.23 21.39
N LEU A 83 15.14 -11.07 20.97
CA LEU A 83 13.82 -10.95 20.34
C LEU A 83 13.90 -10.88 18.81
N ALA A 84 15.11 -10.75 18.24
CA ALA A 84 15.28 -10.49 16.82
C ALA A 84 14.71 -11.62 15.96
N ALA A 85 15.04 -12.88 16.28
CA ALA A 85 14.58 -14.04 15.53
C ALA A 85 13.05 -14.17 15.52
N ASP A 86 12.39 -14.02 16.68
CA ASP A 86 10.93 -14.08 16.79
C ASP A 86 10.24 -12.97 15.99
N LEU A 87 10.77 -11.74 16.07
CA LEU A 87 10.26 -10.61 15.30
C LEU A 87 10.51 -10.78 13.80
N GLY A 88 11.65 -11.34 13.41
CA GLY A 88 11.99 -11.68 12.03
C GLY A 88 11.04 -12.71 11.44
N GLY A 89 10.74 -13.78 12.19
CA GLY A 89 9.75 -14.79 11.79
C GLY A 89 8.35 -14.22 11.66
N GLY A 90 7.93 -13.38 12.61
CA GLY A 90 6.65 -12.66 12.54
C GLY A 90 6.57 -11.70 11.33
N ALA A 91 7.66 -10.96 11.06
CA ALA A 91 7.77 -10.08 9.91
C ALA A 91 7.68 -10.86 8.58
N ALA A 92 8.35 -12.01 8.48
CA ALA A 92 8.28 -12.89 7.31
C ALA A 92 6.85 -13.40 7.07
N GLY A 93 6.16 -13.84 8.12
CA GLY A 93 4.76 -14.28 8.03
C GLY A 93 3.83 -13.16 7.54
N LEU A 94 3.99 -11.95 8.07
CA LEU A 94 3.21 -10.78 7.65
C LEU A 94 3.52 -10.33 6.22
N LEU A 95 4.79 -10.38 5.79
CA LEU A 95 5.18 -10.10 4.40
C LEU A 95 4.54 -11.10 3.43
N ALA A 96 4.55 -12.39 3.76
CA ALA A 96 3.91 -13.42 2.95
C ALA A 96 2.39 -13.21 2.85
N ALA A 97 1.73 -12.90 3.97
CA ALA A 97 0.30 -12.58 3.99
C ALA A 97 -0.01 -11.31 3.16
N ALA A 98 0.80 -10.26 3.31
CA ALA A 98 0.65 -9.01 2.57
C ALA A 98 0.85 -9.22 1.05
N LEU A 99 1.83 -10.04 0.66
CA LEU A 99 2.05 -10.42 -0.74
C LEU A 99 0.84 -11.16 -1.30
N ALA A 100 0.32 -12.16 -0.58
CA ALA A 100 -0.87 -12.91 -1.00
C ALA A 100 -2.09 -11.99 -1.16
N GLY A 101 -2.34 -11.10 -0.20
CA GLY A 101 -3.42 -10.11 -0.26
C GLY A 101 -3.27 -9.15 -1.44
N ARG A 102 -2.04 -8.71 -1.74
CA ARG A 102 -1.76 -7.80 -2.85
C ARG A 102 -1.92 -8.49 -4.21
N LEU A 103 -1.45 -9.73 -4.34
CA LEU A 103 -1.67 -10.53 -5.55
C LEU A 103 -3.15 -10.80 -5.79
N ALA A 104 -3.92 -11.10 -4.73
CA ALA A 104 -5.37 -11.25 -4.82
C ALA A 104 -6.06 -9.95 -5.27
N ALA A 105 -5.62 -8.79 -4.78
CA ALA A 105 -6.14 -7.50 -5.22
C ALA A 105 -5.80 -7.19 -6.69
N LEU A 106 -4.59 -7.51 -7.14
CA LEU A 106 -4.19 -7.38 -8.54
C LEU A 106 -4.99 -8.31 -9.47
N TYR A 107 -5.18 -9.56 -9.06
CA TYR A 107 -5.97 -10.53 -9.80
C TYR A 107 -7.43 -10.09 -9.91
N ARG A 108 -8.02 -9.59 -8.81
CA ARG A 108 -9.36 -8.99 -8.87
C ARG A 108 -9.38 -7.82 -9.84
N ALA A 109 -8.42 -6.89 -9.74
CA ALA A 109 -8.37 -5.70 -10.56
C ALA A 109 -8.30 -6.00 -12.06
N SER A 110 -7.61 -7.06 -12.48
CA SER A 110 -7.55 -7.47 -13.90
C SER A 110 -8.86 -8.03 -14.44
N HIS A 111 -9.81 -8.42 -13.58
CA HIS A 111 -11.12 -8.96 -13.94
C HIS A 111 -12.27 -7.95 -13.73
N LEU A 112 -11.96 -6.71 -13.31
CA LEU A 112 -12.98 -5.70 -13.10
C LEU A 112 -13.46 -5.10 -14.42
N THR A 113 -14.79 -4.95 -14.52
CA THR A 113 -15.39 -4.05 -15.49
C THR A 113 -15.42 -2.63 -14.91
N PRO A 114 -14.92 -1.61 -15.63
CA PRO A 114 -14.99 -0.22 -15.19
C PRO A 114 -16.43 0.21 -14.87
N ALA A 115 -16.59 1.10 -13.89
CA ALA A 115 -17.91 1.61 -13.52
C ALA A 115 -18.45 2.60 -14.55
N GLY A 116 -19.75 2.51 -14.83
CA GLY A 116 -20.48 3.45 -15.70
C GLY A 116 -20.35 3.16 -17.19
N SER A 117 -21.20 3.82 -17.96
CA SER A 117 -21.22 3.82 -19.43
C SER A 117 -21.46 5.24 -19.95
N MET A 118 -21.27 5.48 -21.26
CA MET A 118 -21.60 6.78 -21.86
C MET A 118 -23.09 7.12 -21.61
N GLN A 119 -23.97 6.12 -21.66
CA GLN A 119 -25.40 6.23 -21.35
C GLN A 119 -25.63 6.78 -19.95
N SER A 120 -25.03 6.16 -18.93
CA SER A 120 -25.20 6.61 -17.54
C SER A 120 -24.55 7.97 -17.28
N ALA A 121 -23.49 8.31 -18.02
CA ALA A 121 -22.80 9.58 -17.88
C ALA A 121 -23.64 10.77 -18.39
N ILE A 122 -24.46 10.56 -19.43
CA ILE A 122 -25.34 11.61 -19.99
C ILE A 122 -26.82 11.43 -19.61
N GLY A 123 -27.17 10.38 -18.87
CA GLY A 123 -28.55 10.10 -18.45
C GLY A 123 -29.48 9.63 -19.58
N VAL A 124 -28.94 9.08 -20.67
CA VAL A 124 -29.72 8.70 -21.86
C VAL A 124 -29.80 7.17 -21.99
N ALA A 125 -31.02 6.64 -22.19
CA ALA A 125 -31.27 5.20 -22.32
C ALA A 125 -31.00 4.62 -23.73
N SER A 126 -30.61 5.46 -24.69
CA SER A 126 -30.35 5.03 -26.07
C SER A 126 -29.20 4.01 -26.14
N PRO A 127 -29.36 2.88 -26.85
CA PRO A 127 -28.30 1.87 -26.99
C PRO A 127 -27.15 2.35 -27.88
N ALA A 128 -27.40 3.25 -28.82
CA ALA A 128 -26.40 3.79 -29.74
C ALA A 128 -26.02 5.22 -29.33
N ILE A 129 -24.93 5.36 -28.58
CA ILE A 129 -24.33 6.65 -28.24
C ILE A 129 -22.91 6.67 -28.79
N ARG A 130 -22.64 7.62 -29.67
CA ARG A 130 -21.32 7.89 -30.23
C ARG A 130 -20.89 9.28 -29.80
N GLN A 131 -19.75 9.36 -29.12
CA GLN A 131 -19.14 10.63 -28.82
C GLN A 131 -18.51 11.23 -30.09
N THR A 132 -18.95 12.41 -30.48
CA THR A 132 -18.46 13.10 -31.69
C THR A 132 -17.39 14.14 -31.38
N SER A 133 -17.38 14.68 -30.16
CA SER A 133 -16.37 15.62 -29.69
C SER A 133 -16.26 15.59 -28.16
N LYS A 134 -15.22 16.24 -27.62
CA LYS A 134 -15.03 16.41 -26.16
C LYS A 134 -15.88 17.53 -25.56
N GLY A 135 -16.54 18.34 -26.40
CA GLY A 135 -17.29 19.53 -25.98
C GLY A 135 -16.44 20.78 -25.70
N PHE A 136 -15.13 20.72 -25.91
CA PHE A 136 -14.21 21.87 -25.73
C PHE A 136 -13.22 21.94 -26.89
N THR A 137 -12.87 23.16 -27.30
CA THR A 137 -11.88 23.46 -28.37
C THR A 137 -10.46 23.67 -27.83
N ALA A 138 -10.31 24.03 -26.56
CA ALA A 138 -9.03 24.15 -25.87
C ALA A 138 -8.76 22.95 -24.95
N GLY A 139 -7.53 22.82 -24.45
CA GLY A 139 -7.19 21.83 -23.42
C GLY A 139 -8.05 22.02 -22.17
N ALA A 140 -8.55 20.92 -21.61
CA ALA A 140 -9.35 20.94 -20.38
C ALA A 140 -8.51 20.44 -19.20
N PHE A 141 -8.76 20.96 -18.00
CA PHE A 141 -8.15 20.48 -16.76
C PHE A 141 -8.25 18.95 -16.63
N ASN A 142 -9.42 18.40 -16.97
CA ASN A 142 -9.69 16.96 -16.89
C ASN A 142 -8.81 16.10 -17.82
N THR A 143 -8.26 16.67 -18.89
CA THR A 143 -7.36 15.94 -19.81
C THR A 143 -5.91 15.93 -19.37
N HIS A 144 -5.56 16.77 -18.38
CA HIS A 144 -4.22 16.83 -17.80
C HIS A 144 -4.16 16.06 -16.47
N GLU A 145 -5.10 16.32 -15.56
CA GLU A 145 -4.97 15.90 -14.16
C GLU A 145 -5.23 14.40 -13.94
N PHE A 146 -6.14 13.80 -14.72
CA PHE A 146 -6.54 12.40 -14.52
C PHE A 146 -5.64 11.42 -15.28
N PHE A 147 -4.64 11.89 -16.03
CA PHE A 147 -3.67 11.06 -16.74
C PHE A 147 -2.33 11.05 -16.01
N HIS A 148 -1.82 9.87 -15.66
CA HIS A 148 -0.54 9.72 -14.97
C HIS A 148 0.69 9.99 -15.87
N GLY A 149 0.51 10.23 -17.18
CA GLY A 149 1.56 10.70 -18.11
C GLY A 149 2.77 9.78 -18.31
N ARG A 150 2.72 8.52 -17.86
CA ARG A 150 3.85 7.56 -17.92
C ARG A 150 3.67 6.52 -19.01
N SER A 151 4.80 6.05 -19.54
CA SER A 151 4.84 5.02 -20.57
C SER A 151 4.29 3.68 -20.05
N ARG A 152 3.83 2.83 -20.98
CA ARG A 152 3.43 1.44 -20.67
C ARG A 152 4.58 0.63 -20.05
N SER A 153 5.81 0.87 -20.50
CA SER A 153 7.00 0.20 -19.96
C SER A 153 7.27 0.57 -18.50
N TRP A 154 7.07 1.84 -18.11
CA TRP A 154 7.18 2.26 -16.72
C TRP A 154 6.14 1.58 -15.82
N LEU A 155 4.88 1.55 -16.26
CA LEU A 155 3.81 0.85 -15.53
C LEU A 155 4.12 -0.64 -15.34
N GLN A 156 4.59 -1.32 -16.39
CA GLN A 156 4.98 -2.73 -16.29
C GLN A 156 6.16 -2.92 -15.33
N GLY A 157 7.17 -2.04 -15.41
CA GLY A 157 8.32 -2.07 -14.51
C GLY A 157 7.91 -1.93 -13.04
N VAL A 158 7.00 -1.00 -12.73
CA VAL A 158 6.50 -0.85 -11.35
C VAL A 158 5.69 -2.07 -10.91
N ARG A 159 4.81 -2.61 -11.76
CA ARG A 159 3.97 -3.78 -11.44
C ARG A 159 4.76 -5.04 -11.11
N TRP A 160 5.95 -5.20 -11.69
CA TRP A 160 6.88 -6.28 -11.33
C TRP A 160 7.86 -5.88 -10.22
N GLY A 161 8.26 -4.62 -10.16
CA GLY A 161 9.23 -4.12 -9.19
C GLY A 161 8.70 -4.08 -7.77
N PHE A 162 7.45 -3.63 -7.56
CA PHE A 162 6.91 -3.49 -6.21
C PHE A 162 6.70 -4.84 -5.49
N PRO A 163 6.19 -5.93 -6.14
CA PRO A 163 6.09 -7.23 -5.47
C PRO A 163 7.45 -7.78 -5.08
N LEU A 164 8.44 -7.61 -5.97
CA LEU A 164 9.80 -8.08 -5.78
C LEU A 164 10.50 -7.34 -4.65
N LEU A 165 10.56 -6.00 -4.71
CA LEU A 165 11.23 -5.19 -3.70
C LEU A 165 10.45 -5.11 -2.40
N GLY A 166 9.13 -5.01 -2.47
CA GLY A 166 8.28 -4.78 -1.31
C GLY A 166 8.06 -6.02 -0.45
N PHE A 167 8.14 -7.21 -1.05
CA PHE A 167 7.75 -8.44 -0.36
C PHE A 167 8.72 -9.59 -0.58
N VAL A 168 9.00 -9.97 -1.83
CA VAL A 168 9.77 -11.19 -2.11
C VAL A 168 11.21 -11.08 -1.63
N LEU A 169 11.92 -10.02 -2.02
CA LEU A 169 13.30 -9.79 -1.61
C LEU A 169 13.44 -9.68 -0.08
N PRO A 170 12.67 -8.82 0.63
CA PRO A 170 12.78 -8.75 2.09
C PRO A 170 12.40 -10.07 2.77
N LEU A 171 11.39 -10.79 2.26
CA LEU A 171 11.02 -12.10 2.78
C LEU A 171 12.16 -13.11 2.66
N VAL A 172 12.78 -13.20 1.47
CA VAL A 172 13.92 -14.09 1.24
C VAL A 172 15.08 -13.70 2.15
N LEU A 173 15.43 -12.43 2.21
CA LEU A 173 16.54 -11.95 3.05
C LEU A 173 16.33 -12.28 4.52
N LEU A 174 15.13 -12.06 5.07
CA LEU A 174 14.82 -12.42 6.45
C LEU A 174 14.97 -13.94 6.67
N LEU A 175 14.30 -14.76 5.85
CA LEU A 175 14.31 -16.22 6.01
C LEU A 175 15.70 -16.84 5.82
N THR A 176 16.51 -16.36 4.87
CA THR A 176 17.83 -16.93 4.61
C THR A 176 18.89 -16.48 5.61
N THR A 177 18.65 -15.43 6.39
CA THR A 177 19.65 -14.89 7.34
C THR A 177 19.29 -15.12 8.80
N MET A 178 18.11 -15.69 9.09
CA MET A 178 17.71 -16.06 10.45
C MET A 178 18.57 -17.19 11.05
N ASP A 179 18.87 -18.22 10.26
CA ASP A 179 19.56 -19.44 10.74
C ASP A 179 20.86 -19.76 9.97
N SER A 180 21.35 -18.84 9.14
CA SER A 180 22.54 -19.08 8.32
C SER A 180 23.79 -18.40 8.86
N ALA A 181 24.94 -18.76 8.31
CA ALA A 181 26.20 -18.06 8.55
C ALA A 181 26.23 -16.63 7.96
N MET A 182 25.17 -16.20 7.26
CA MET A 182 25.08 -14.85 6.72
C MET A 182 24.73 -13.87 7.85
N ASP A 183 25.45 -12.76 7.89
CA ASP A 183 25.29 -11.76 8.95
C ASP A 183 23.97 -10.99 8.84
N ALA A 184 23.00 -11.33 9.70
CA ALA A 184 21.70 -10.67 9.79
C ALA A 184 21.82 -9.15 9.98
N SER A 185 22.87 -8.66 10.67
CA SER A 185 23.11 -7.24 10.90
C SER A 185 23.35 -6.44 9.63
N VAL A 186 23.78 -7.10 8.54
CA VAL A 186 23.95 -6.50 7.22
C VAL A 186 22.68 -6.65 6.38
N TRP A 187 22.06 -7.82 6.38
CA TRP A 187 21.00 -8.15 5.43
C TRP A 187 19.60 -7.70 5.86
N TRP A 188 19.29 -7.60 7.15
CA TRP A 188 17.99 -7.12 7.61
C TRP A 188 17.79 -5.61 7.37
N PRO A 189 18.83 -4.76 7.42
CA PRO A 189 18.76 -3.39 6.91
C PRO A 189 18.46 -3.33 5.42
N VAL A 190 19.06 -4.20 4.61
CA VAL A 190 18.79 -4.27 3.18
C VAL A 190 17.34 -4.74 2.92
N ALA A 191 16.85 -5.70 3.69
CA ALA A 191 15.44 -6.11 3.68
C ALA A 191 14.52 -4.93 4.02
N LEU A 192 14.82 -4.17 5.07
CA LEU A 192 14.05 -2.98 5.43
C LEU A 192 14.04 -1.92 4.32
N LEU A 193 15.20 -1.57 3.77
CA LEU A 193 15.30 -0.57 2.71
C LEU A 193 14.56 -1.01 1.44
N SER A 194 14.72 -2.26 1.03
CA SER A 194 14.00 -2.81 -0.12
C SER A 194 12.49 -2.82 0.11
N ASN A 195 12.03 -3.24 1.30
CA ASN A 195 10.62 -3.20 1.68
C ASN A 195 10.05 -1.78 1.57
N LEU A 196 10.72 -0.77 2.13
CA LEU A 196 10.26 0.63 2.07
C LEU A 196 10.19 1.15 0.63
N LEU A 197 11.21 0.87 -0.20
CA LEU A 197 11.20 1.25 -1.62
C LEU A 197 10.08 0.55 -2.38
N GLY A 198 9.88 -0.74 -2.15
CA GLY A 198 8.81 -1.51 -2.77
C GLY A 198 7.43 -1.02 -2.34
N LEU A 199 7.24 -0.62 -1.09
CA LEU A 199 5.99 -0.03 -0.62
C LEU A 199 5.72 1.33 -1.26
N LEU A 200 6.73 2.18 -1.47
CA LEU A 200 6.56 3.43 -2.23
C LEU A 200 6.11 3.18 -3.67
N LEU A 201 6.72 2.18 -4.33
CA LEU A 201 6.32 1.75 -5.66
C LEU A 201 4.90 1.18 -5.68
N GLU A 202 4.52 0.40 -4.67
CA GLU A 202 3.17 -0.15 -4.56
C GLU A 202 2.13 0.97 -4.31
N ARG A 203 2.45 1.98 -3.48
CA ARG A 203 1.59 3.16 -3.30
C ARG A 203 1.40 3.90 -4.61
N TRP A 204 2.47 4.06 -5.38
CA TRP A 204 2.38 4.69 -6.70
C TRP A 204 1.52 3.87 -7.67
N ASP A 205 1.72 2.55 -7.75
CA ASP A 205 0.90 1.64 -8.57
C ASP A 205 -0.57 1.67 -8.17
N PHE A 206 -0.86 1.68 -6.87
CA PHE A 206 -2.22 1.77 -6.32
C PHE A 206 -2.99 2.99 -6.84
N PHE A 207 -2.31 4.13 -7.03
CA PHE A 207 -2.92 5.32 -7.63
C PHE A 207 -2.94 5.25 -9.16
N ALA A 208 -1.86 4.80 -9.78
CA ALA A 208 -1.71 4.78 -11.24
C ALA A 208 -2.62 3.74 -11.93
N GLN A 209 -2.96 2.64 -11.24
CA GLN A 209 -3.78 1.55 -11.79
C GLN A 209 -5.26 1.92 -11.99
N VAL A 210 -5.70 3.07 -11.48
CA VAL A 210 -7.12 3.46 -11.50
C VAL A 210 -7.55 3.91 -12.88
N THR A 211 -8.61 3.30 -13.39
CA THR A 211 -9.28 3.79 -14.60
C THR A 211 -10.33 4.82 -14.21
N HIS A 212 -9.97 6.11 -14.22
CA HIS A 212 -10.91 7.18 -13.86
C HIS A 212 -12.08 7.26 -14.88
N PRO A 213 -13.35 7.36 -14.45
CA PRO A 213 -14.50 7.46 -15.37
C PRO A 213 -14.37 8.61 -16.38
N GLN A 214 -13.77 9.73 -15.96
CA GLN A 214 -13.53 10.86 -16.86
C GLN A 214 -12.50 10.54 -17.95
N ASN A 215 -11.47 9.71 -17.67
CA ASN A 215 -10.53 9.28 -18.70
C ASN A 215 -11.25 8.51 -19.79
N ARG A 216 -12.18 7.62 -19.41
CA ARG A 216 -13.00 6.88 -20.37
C ARG A 216 -13.88 7.81 -21.21
N TYR A 217 -14.47 8.84 -20.59
CA TYR A 217 -15.30 9.80 -21.32
C TYR A 217 -14.51 10.64 -22.31
N TYR A 218 -13.26 11.05 -22.03
CA TYR A 218 -12.51 11.88 -22.97
C TYR A 218 -11.65 11.10 -23.97
N GLN A 219 -11.30 9.84 -23.67
CA GLN A 219 -10.51 8.99 -24.56
C GLN A 219 -11.22 8.60 -25.86
N SER A 220 -12.55 8.43 -25.87
CA SER A 220 -13.30 8.12 -27.10
C SER A 220 -13.34 9.24 -28.13
N ALA A 221 -12.86 10.43 -27.78
CA ALA A 221 -12.78 11.59 -28.66
C ALA A 221 -11.35 12.15 -28.84
N LEU A 222 -10.33 11.44 -28.32
CA LEU A 222 -8.90 11.69 -28.59
C LEU A 222 -8.47 10.89 -29.82
#